data_AF-A0AAF0ZTW5-F1
#
_entry.id   AF-A0AAF0ZTW5-F1
#
_cell.length_a   1.000
_cell.length_b   1.000
_cell.length_c   1.000
_cell.angle_alpha   90.00
_cell.angle_beta   90.00
_cell.angle_gamma   90.00
#
_symmetry.space_group_name_H-M   'P 1'
#
loop_
_entity.id
_entity.type
_entity.pdbx_description
1 polymer ?
#
loop_
_entity_poly.entity_id
_entity_poly.type
_entity_poly.pdbx_seq_one_letter_code
_entity_poly.pdbx_strand_id
1 'polypeptide(L)'
;MTYSKQLSYAGRLQVINAVLFSIHSFWGAVFILPQSILKEVDQICRAYLWGSSAENKKVALVAWDTVCFPKRQGGLNIKGCINWNKASVGHLLWQIIVNKEALWVKWVHGIYMKTDSIWNHKPPTDSSWYWRKITALREEMQSWEDYLHMRESVDDTECCLCAEKVMETTVHLFEKCKWISTV
;
A
#
# COMPACT_ATOMS: atom_id res chain seq x y z
N MET A 1 -3.89 12.51 -23.95
CA MET A 1 -4.32 13.00 -22.61
C MET A 1 -3.45 14.18 -22.20
N THR A 2 -3.97 15.41 -22.28
CA THR A 2 -3.22 16.69 -22.19
C THR A 2 -3.34 17.43 -20.85
N TYR A 3 -3.93 16.83 -19.81
CA TYR A 3 -4.11 17.49 -18.51
C TYR A 3 -2.85 17.61 -17.64
N SER A 4 -1.76 16.90 -17.95
CA SER A 4 -0.54 16.97 -17.12
C SER A 4 0.20 18.31 -17.21
N LYS A 5 -0.08 19.13 -18.24
CA LYS A 5 0.61 20.42 -18.45
C LYS A 5 0.16 21.55 -17.50
N GLN A 6 -0.96 21.41 -16.77
CA GLN A 6 -1.53 22.49 -15.96
C GLN A 6 -1.47 22.28 -14.44
N LEU A 7 -1.10 21.09 -13.97
CA LEU A 7 -1.05 20.79 -12.52
C LEU A 7 0.35 20.99 -11.94
N SER A 8 0.41 21.62 -10.76
CA SER A 8 1.60 21.68 -9.91
C SER A 8 2.06 20.29 -9.48
N TYR A 9 3.30 20.15 -8.99
CA TYR A 9 3.79 18.87 -8.45
C TYR A 9 2.90 18.34 -7.32
N ALA A 10 2.42 19.21 -6.43
CA ALA A 10 1.49 18.85 -5.38
C ALA A 10 0.14 18.34 -5.95
N GLY A 11 -0.39 19.00 -6.97
CA GLY A 11 -1.62 18.55 -7.64
C GLY A 11 -1.46 17.18 -8.30
N ARG A 12 -0.32 16.92 -8.95
CA ARG A 12 -0.03 15.61 -9.55
C ARG A 12 0.10 14.52 -8.50
N LEU A 13 0.80 14.81 -7.40
CA LEU A 13 0.92 13.89 -6.27
C LEU A 13 -0.47 13.51 -5.71
N GLN A 14 -1.37 14.50 -5.57
CA GLN A 14 -2.73 14.25 -5.12
C GLN A 14 -3.50 13.33 -6.08
N VAL A 15 -3.37 13.54 -7.39
CA VAL A 15 -4.02 12.67 -8.40
C VAL A 15 -3.49 11.24 -8.32
N ILE A 16 -2.18 11.05 -8.13
CA ILE A 16 -1.60 9.71 -7.95
C ILE A 16 -2.22 9.02 -6.73
N ASN A 17 -2.26 9.72 -5.59
CA ASN A 17 -2.73 9.14 -4.33
C ASN A 17 -4.26 8.93 -4.28
N ALA A 18 -5.05 9.82 -4.88
CA ALA A 18 -6.50 9.74 -4.83
C ALA A 18 -7.09 8.83 -5.91
N VAL A 19 -6.52 8.84 -7.12
CA VAL A 19 -7.10 8.15 -8.28
C VAL A 19 -6.34 6.86 -8.60
N LEU A 20 -5.06 6.98 -8.95
CA LEU A 20 -4.27 5.82 -9.43
C LEU A 20 -4.15 4.76 -8.34
N PHE A 21 -3.88 5.20 -7.12
CA PHE A 21 -3.75 4.31 -5.99
C PHE A 21 -5.08 3.65 -5.59
N SER A 22 -6.21 4.32 -5.76
CA SER A 22 -7.54 3.72 -5.52
C SER A 22 -7.84 2.61 -6.52
N ILE A 23 -7.48 2.79 -7.79
CA ILE A 23 -7.61 1.75 -8.82
C ILE A 23 -6.71 0.56 -8.48
N HIS A 24 -5.44 0.81 -8.14
CA HIS A 24 -4.49 -0.23 -7.74
C HIS A 24 -5.00 -1.00 -6.51
N SER A 25 -5.51 -0.30 -5.50
CA SER A 25 -6.05 -0.91 -4.28
C SER A 25 -7.28 -1.77 -4.54
N PHE A 26 -8.18 -1.33 -5.43
CA PHE A 26 -9.35 -2.10 -5.82
C PHE A 26 -8.95 -3.45 -6.42
N TRP A 27 -8.02 -3.45 -7.38
CA TRP A 27 -7.58 -4.70 -8.01
C TRP A 27 -6.72 -5.55 -7.07
N GLY A 28 -5.83 -4.94 -6.27
CA GLY A 28 -4.98 -5.64 -5.30
C GLY A 28 -5.76 -6.30 -4.16
N ALA A 29 -6.98 -5.82 -3.86
CA ALA A 29 -7.86 -6.46 -2.90
C ALA A 29 -8.46 -7.79 -3.41
N VAL A 30 -8.46 -8.02 -4.73
CA VAL A 30 -9.06 -9.21 -5.35
C VAL A 30 -8.00 -10.14 -5.93
N PHE A 31 -6.92 -9.58 -6.50
CA PHE A 31 -5.90 -10.31 -7.23
C PHE A 31 -4.49 -10.05 -6.69
N ILE A 32 -3.68 -11.12 -6.63
CA ILE A 32 -2.22 -11.03 -6.58
C ILE A 32 -1.73 -10.51 -7.93
N LEU A 33 -1.39 -9.22 -8.00
CA LEU A 33 -0.92 -8.61 -9.24
C LEU A 33 0.53 -9.06 -9.56
N PRO A 34 0.84 -9.41 -10.83
CA PRO A 34 2.20 -9.75 -11.23
C PRO A 34 3.16 -8.58 -11.04
N GLN A 35 4.40 -8.86 -10.64
CA GLN A 35 5.40 -7.81 -10.40
C GLN A 35 5.71 -6.96 -11.64
N SER A 36 5.60 -7.52 -12.85
CA SER A 36 5.78 -6.76 -14.09
C SER A 36 4.76 -5.63 -14.22
N ILE A 37 3.48 -5.92 -13.93
CA ILE A 37 2.39 -4.94 -13.97
C ILE A 37 2.60 -3.88 -12.89
N LEU A 38 2.99 -4.28 -11.68
CA LEU A 38 3.25 -3.34 -10.58
C LEU A 38 4.37 -2.35 -10.94
N LYS A 39 5.45 -2.84 -11.56
CA LYS A 39 6.56 -2.00 -12.05
C LYS A 39 6.11 -1.05 -13.15
N GLU A 40 5.24 -1.49 -14.04
CA GLU A 40 4.69 -0.66 -15.10
C GLU A 40 3.80 0.46 -14.53
N VAL A 41 2.94 0.14 -13.55
CA VAL A 41 2.13 1.14 -12.83
C VAL A 41 3.02 2.15 -12.10
N ASP A 42 4.04 1.70 -11.38
CA ASP A 42 5.02 2.57 -10.72
C ASP A 42 5.75 3.47 -11.74
N GLN A 43 6.09 2.95 -12.92
CA GLN A 43 6.71 3.71 -14.00
C GLN A 43 5.78 4.80 -14.55
N ILE A 44 4.48 4.50 -14.72
CA ILE A 44 3.47 5.48 -15.15
C ILE A 44 3.30 6.57 -14.09
N CYS A 45 3.18 6.20 -12.81
CA CYS A 45 3.08 7.14 -11.70
C CYS A 45 4.31 8.06 -11.62
N ARG A 46 5.52 7.48 -11.77
CA ARG A 46 6.78 8.22 -11.81
C ARG A 46 6.84 9.19 -12.98
N ALA A 47 6.50 8.74 -14.19
CA ALA A 47 6.48 9.58 -15.37
C ALA A 47 5.49 10.74 -15.22
N TYR A 48 4.29 10.45 -14.70
CA TYR A 48 3.27 11.46 -14.45
C TYR A 48 3.72 12.50 -13.41
N LEU A 49 4.27 12.07 -12.27
CA LEU A 49 4.77 12.96 -11.21
C LEU A 49 5.79 13.96 -11.77
N TRP A 50 6.83 13.45 -12.43
CA TRP A 50 7.92 14.28 -12.98
C TRP A 50 7.53 15.00 -14.28
N GLY A 51 6.36 14.71 -14.84
CA GLY A 51 5.87 15.32 -16.08
C GLY A 51 6.61 14.87 -17.32
N SER A 52 7.12 13.65 -17.32
CA SER A 52 7.69 13.01 -18.50
C SER A 52 6.54 12.63 -19.45
N SER A 53 6.70 12.95 -20.74
CA SER A 53 5.82 12.49 -21.81
C SER A 53 6.59 11.64 -22.82
N ALA A 54 5.89 11.02 -23.77
CA ALA A 54 6.53 10.26 -24.86
C ALA A 54 7.48 11.14 -25.70
N GLU A 55 7.16 12.42 -25.83
CA GLU A 55 7.93 13.41 -26.60
C GLU A 55 9.01 14.11 -25.78
N ASN A 56 8.83 14.24 -24.46
CA ASN A 56 9.75 14.96 -23.59
C ASN A 56 10.05 14.14 -22.33
N LYS A 57 11.23 13.52 -22.29
CA LYS A 57 11.71 12.80 -21.11
C LYS A 57 12.21 13.80 -20.06
N LYS A 58 11.51 13.89 -18.93
CA LYS A 58 12.00 14.65 -17.76
C LYS A 58 12.74 13.71 -16.83
N VAL A 59 13.90 14.17 -16.33
CA VAL A 59 14.72 13.41 -15.38
C VAL A 59 14.01 13.38 -14.04
N ALA A 60 13.88 12.18 -13.47
CA ALA A 60 13.39 12.03 -12.10
C ALA A 60 14.47 12.51 -11.12
N LEU A 61 14.12 13.46 -10.27
CA LEU A 61 15.07 14.10 -9.34
C LEU A 61 15.36 13.23 -8.11
N VAL A 62 14.45 12.31 -7.79
CA VAL A 62 14.52 11.46 -6.59
C VAL A 62 14.19 10.02 -6.99
N ALA A 63 14.89 9.04 -6.39
CA ALA A 63 14.61 7.63 -6.58
C ALA A 63 13.17 7.29 -6.16
N TRP A 64 12.51 6.41 -6.91
CA TRP A 64 11.09 6.09 -6.67
C TRP A 64 10.86 5.50 -5.28
N ASP A 65 11.75 4.61 -4.83
CA ASP A 65 11.68 4.02 -3.49
C ASP A 65 11.76 5.09 -2.39
N THR A 66 12.58 6.14 -2.60
CA THR A 66 12.67 7.26 -1.66
C THR A 66 11.39 8.11 -1.66
N VAL A 67 10.80 8.33 -2.83
CA VAL A 67 9.50 9.04 -2.96
C VAL A 67 8.40 8.29 -2.22
N CYS A 68 8.47 6.96 -2.16
CA CYS A 68 7.49 6.13 -1.48
C CYS A 68 7.58 6.14 0.06
N PHE A 69 8.64 6.70 0.64
CA PHE A 69 8.73 6.80 2.10
C PHE A 69 7.69 7.76 2.70
N PRO A 70 7.35 7.60 3.99
CA PRO A 70 6.56 8.58 4.72
C PRO A 70 7.22 9.97 4.66
N LYS A 71 6.40 11.03 4.75
CA LYS A 71 6.90 12.43 4.77
C LYS A 71 7.93 12.67 5.87
N ARG A 72 7.75 12.04 7.04
CA ARG A 72 8.68 12.12 8.18
C ARG A 72 10.08 11.57 7.88
N GLN A 73 10.19 10.69 6.88
CA GLN A 73 11.46 10.09 6.43
C GLN A 73 11.97 10.76 5.13
N GLY A 74 11.41 11.92 4.76
CA GLY A 74 11.81 12.68 3.56
C GLY A 74 11.17 12.22 2.26
N GLY A 75 10.19 11.30 2.31
CA GLY A 75 9.43 10.88 1.12
C GLY A 75 8.16 11.70 0.86
N LEU A 76 7.39 11.31 -0.16
CA LEU A 76 6.12 11.97 -0.53
C LEU A 76 4.88 11.18 -0.08
N ASN A 77 5.07 10.12 0.70
CA ASN A 77 4.01 9.24 1.18
C ASN A 77 3.21 8.57 0.03
N ILE A 78 3.87 8.31 -1.10
CA ILE A 78 3.30 7.50 -2.18
C ILE A 78 3.43 6.04 -1.78
N LYS A 79 2.34 5.28 -1.85
CA LYS A 79 2.39 3.84 -1.53
C LYS A 79 2.95 3.08 -2.74
N GLY A 80 4.16 2.53 -2.61
CA GLY A 80 4.78 1.74 -3.68
C GLY A 80 3.93 0.52 -4.04
N CYS A 81 3.70 0.29 -5.34
CA CYS A 81 2.72 -0.68 -5.81
C CYS A 81 3.06 -2.13 -5.40
N ILE A 82 4.35 -2.47 -5.41
CA ILE A 82 4.85 -3.80 -4.99
C ILE A 82 4.55 -4.07 -3.51
N ASN A 83 4.94 -3.14 -2.64
CA ASN A 83 4.73 -3.27 -1.20
C ASN A 83 3.24 -3.27 -0.85
N TRP A 84 2.46 -2.44 -1.54
CA TRP A 84 1.01 -2.41 -1.33
C TRP A 84 0.34 -3.70 -1.77
N ASN A 85 0.71 -4.26 -2.93
CA ASN A 85 0.18 -5.54 -3.38
C ASN A 85 0.49 -6.65 -2.36
N LYS A 86 1.72 -6.68 -1.83
CA LYS A 86 2.10 -7.62 -0.77
C LYS A 86 1.23 -7.44 0.49
N ALA A 87 0.99 -6.20 0.92
CA ALA A 87 0.11 -5.89 2.04
C ALA A 87 -1.35 -6.29 1.77
N SER A 88 -1.87 -6.09 0.55
CA SER A 88 -3.23 -6.52 0.18
C SER A 88 -3.38 -8.04 0.21
N VAL A 89 -2.36 -8.79 -0.23
CA VAL A 89 -2.35 -10.25 -0.10
C VAL A 89 -2.30 -10.68 1.37
N GLY A 90 -1.55 -9.94 2.21
CA GLY A 90 -1.55 -10.17 3.65
C GLY A 90 -2.94 -9.90 4.27
N HIS A 91 -3.64 -8.88 3.80
CA HIS A 91 -5.02 -8.61 4.22
C HIS A 91 -5.98 -9.74 3.81
N LEU A 92 -5.84 -10.30 2.61
CA LEU A 92 -6.60 -11.49 2.19
C LEU A 92 -6.34 -12.69 3.10
N LEU A 93 -5.07 -12.94 3.44
CA LEU A 93 -4.69 -14.00 4.37
C LEU A 93 -5.30 -13.77 5.76
N TRP A 94 -5.24 -12.54 6.26
CA TRP A 94 -5.88 -12.15 7.53
C TRP A 94 -7.39 -12.38 7.51
N GLN A 95 -8.08 -12.02 6.41
CA GLN A 95 -9.52 -12.28 6.26
C GLN A 95 -9.84 -13.79 6.28
N ILE A 96 -9.00 -14.63 5.69
CA ILE A 96 -9.16 -16.10 5.76
C ILE A 96 -9.08 -16.61 7.21
N ILE A 97 -8.24 -15.99 8.04
CA ILE A 97 -8.05 -16.35 9.45
C ILE A 97 -9.23 -15.91 10.30
N VAL A 98 -9.60 -14.64 10.19
CA VAL A 98 -10.54 -13.96 11.11
C VAL A 98 -11.99 -14.09 10.64
N ASN A 99 -12.26 -13.91 9.35
CA ASN A 99 -13.62 -13.79 8.83
C ASN A 99 -14.12 -15.11 8.23
N LYS A 100 -14.23 -16.14 9.08
CA LYS A 100 -14.68 -17.48 8.68
C LYS A 100 -16.12 -17.53 8.19
N GLU A 101 -16.92 -16.50 8.47
CA GLU A 101 -18.33 -16.45 8.09
C GLU A 101 -18.57 -15.98 6.65
N ALA A 102 -17.61 -15.27 6.04
CA ALA A 102 -17.70 -14.85 4.66
C ALA A 102 -17.75 -16.07 3.72
N LEU A 103 -18.67 -16.05 2.75
CA LEU A 103 -18.92 -17.20 1.86
C LEU A 103 -17.67 -17.66 1.10
N TRP A 104 -16.88 -16.71 0.59
CA TRP A 104 -15.65 -17.03 -0.12
C TRP A 104 -14.58 -17.62 0.82
N VAL A 105 -14.56 -17.22 2.09
CA VAL A 105 -13.67 -17.80 3.11
C VAL A 105 -14.12 -19.22 3.44
N LYS A 106 -15.43 -19.47 3.64
CA LYS A 106 -15.97 -20.83 3.81
C LYS A 106 -15.60 -21.74 2.65
N TRP A 107 -15.68 -21.24 1.42
CA TRP A 107 -15.25 -21.97 0.23
C TRP A 107 -13.75 -22.28 0.25
N VAL A 108 -12.91 -21.30 0.58
CA VAL A 108 -11.45 -21.51 0.72
C VAL A 108 -11.15 -22.57 1.78
N HIS A 109 -11.77 -22.49 2.95
CA HIS A 109 -11.59 -23.48 4.01
C HIS A 109 -12.06 -24.87 3.56
N GLY A 110 -13.21 -24.98 2.91
CA GLY A 110 -13.74 -26.27 2.44
C GLY A 110 -12.89 -26.95 1.36
N ILE A 111 -12.32 -26.17 0.44
CA ILE A 111 -11.51 -26.69 -0.67
C ILE A 111 -10.05 -26.92 -0.25
N TYR A 112 -9.42 -25.92 0.35
CA TYR A 112 -7.99 -25.91 0.59
C TYR A 112 -7.59 -26.37 1.99
N MET A 113 -8.32 -25.98 3.04
CA MET A 113 -7.85 -26.16 4.41
C MET A 113 -8.53 -27.30 5.17
N LYS A 114 -9.71 -27.77 4.75
CA LYS A 114 -10.54 -28.82 5.39
C LYS A 114 -10.58 -28.73 6.92
N THR A 115 -9.59 -29.32 7.61
CA THR A 115 -9.45 -29.35 9.08
C THR A 115 -8.18 -28.69 9.61
N ASP A 116 -7.25 -28.28 8.75
CA ASP A 116 -5.97 -27.70 9.14
C ASP A 116 -6.06 -26.21 9.47
N SER A 117 -5.25 -25.78 10.45
CA SER A 117 -5.00 -24.36 10.69
C SER A 117 -4.11 -23.80 9.58
N ILE A 118 -4.28 -22.53 9.22
CA ILE A 118 -3.49 -21.89 8.14
C ILE A 118 -1.99 -21.94 8.41
N TRP A 119 -1.61 -21.92 9.68
CA TRP A 119 -0.23 -21.87 10.14
C TRP A 119 0.50 -23.19 9.92
N ASN A 120 -0.20 -24.30 10.12
CA ASN A 120 0.34 -25.65 9.95
C ASN A 120 0.06 -26.23 8.56
N HIS A 121 -0.83 -25.60 7.79
CA HIS A 121 -1.22 -26.07 6.47
C HIS A 121 -0.06 -26.00 5.48
N LYS A 122 0.29 -27.14 4.90
CA LYS A 122 1.22 -27.23 3.77
C LYS A 122 0.42 -27.37 2.48
N PRO A 123 0.49 -26.39 1.57
CA PRO A 123 -0.27 -26.47 0.32
C PRO A 123 0.20 -27.69 -0.51
N PRO A 124 -0.73 -28.52 -1.01
CA PRO A 124 -0.40 -29.61 -1.93
C PRO A 124 0.35 -29.11 -3.17
N THR A 125 1.16 -29.98 -3.80
CA THR A 125 1.99 -29.58 -4.96
C THR A 125 1.16 -29.22 -6.20
N ASP A 126 -0.02 -29.83 -6.32
CA ASP A 126 -1.03 -29.59 -7.36
C ASP A 126 -1.95 -28.40 -7.06
N SER A 127 -1.77 -27.72 -5.93
CA SER A 127 -2.56 -26.54 -5.58
C SER A 127 -2.29 -25.37 -6.53
N SER A 128 -3.30 -24.49 -6.66
CA SER A 128 -3.20 -23.33 -7.52
C SER A 128 -2.00 -22.44 -7.13
N TRP A 129 -1.35 -21.86 -8.13
CA TRP A 129 -0.26 -20.89 -7.92
C TRP A 129 -0.66 -19.77 -6.94
N TYR A 130 -1.92 -19.35 -7.02
CA TYR A 130 -2.51 -18.32 -6.16
C TYR A 130 -2.51 -18.75 -4.69
N TRP A 131 -2.99 -19.96 -4.40
CA TRP A 131 -3.01 -20.50 -3.05
C TRP A 131 -1.60 -20.66 -2.47
N ARG A 132 -0.67 -21.17 -3.28
CA ARG A 132 0.74 -21.29 -2.89
C ARG A 132 1.37 -19.94 -2.56
N LYS A 133 1.01 -18.87 -3.27
CA LYS A 133 1.51 -17.52 -2.99
C LYS A 133 0.93 -16.92 -1.72
N ILE A 134 -0.38 -17.09 -1.48
CA ILE A 134 -1.02 -16.65 -0.22
C ILE A 134 -0.41 -17.38 0.97
N THR A 135 -0.28 -18.70 0.89
CA THR A 135 0.30 -19.51 1.96
C THR A 135 1.79 -19.21 2.16
N ALA A 136 2.58 -18.97 1.11
CA ALA A 136 3.98 -18.56 1.27
C ALA A 136 4.12 -17.23 2.03
N LEU A 137 3.20 -16.29 1.82
CA LEU A 137 3.22 -15.01 2.53
C LEU A 137 3.03 -15.16 4.05
N ARG A 138 2.47 -16.27 4.54
CA ARG A 138 2.28 -16.52 5.98
C ARG A 138 3.60 -16.48 6.76
N GLU A 139 4.66 -17.05 6.19
CA GLU A 139 6.00 -17.11 6.81
C GLU A 139 6.61 -15.71 6.89
N GLU A 140 6.38 -14.91 5.85
CA GLU A 140 6.80 -13.50 5.83
C GLU A 140 5.98 -12.64 6.80
N MET A 141 4.67 -12.91 6.96
CA MET A 141 3.82 -12.20 7.91
C MET A 141 4.18 -12.50 9.37
N GLN A 142 4.56 -13.73 9.71
CA GLN A 142 5.06 -14.04 11.06
C GLN A 142 6.30 -13.19 11.40
N SER A 143 7.22 -13.06 10.45
CA SER A 143 8.36 -12.15 10.64
C SER A 143 7.93 -10.70 10.85
N TRP A 144 6.84 -10.26 10.21
CA TRP A 144 6.31 -8.90 10.37
C TRP A 144 5.66 -8.67 11.72
N GLU A 145 4.97 -9.66 12.29
CA GLU A 145 4.44 -9.58 13.65
C GLU A 145 5.59 -9.37 14.64
N ASP A 146 6.70 -10.09 14.49
CA ASP A 146 7.90 -9.90 15.31
C ASP A 146 8.48 -8.48 15.14
N TYR A 147 8.50 -7.94 13.91
CA TYR A 147 8.94 -6.56 13.63
C TYR A 147 7.97 -5.49 14.14
N LEU A 148 6.66 -5.75 14.13
CA LEU A 148 5.64 -4.82 14.61
C LEU A 148 5.57 -4.82 16.14
N HIS A 149 5.79 -5.96 16.80
CA HIS A 149 5.99 -6.02 18.26
C HIS A 149 7.31 -5.35 18.70
N MET A 150 8.36 -5.37 17.85
CA MET A 150 9.52 -4.49 18.05
C MET A 150 9.24 -3.00 17.76
N ARG A 151 8.06 -2.66 17.19
CA ARG A 151 7.66 -1.30 16.78
C ARG A 151 6.39 -0.78 17.48
N GLU A 152 5.94 -1.40 18.56
CA GLU A 152 5.14 -0.68 19.57
C GLU A 152 6.11 0.33 20.23
N SER A 153 6.11 1.63 19.92
CA SER A 153 5.00 2.57 19.88
C SER A 153 4.92 3.36 18.56
N VAL A 154 3.84 3.18 17.79
CA VAL A 154 3.23 4.32 17.07
C VAL A 154 2.06 4.79 17.92
N ASP A 155 2.32 4.96 19.21
CA ASP A 155 1.46 5.79 20.04
C ASP A 155 1.70 7.22 19.56
N ASP A 156 0.61 7.83 19.15
CA ASP A 156 0.38 9.21 19.51
C ASP A 156 1.43 10.24 19.06
N THR A 157 1.76 10.22 17.77
CA THR A 157 2.69 11.21 17.24
C THR A 157 2.06 12.60 17.22
N GLU A 158 2.62 13.46 18.05
CA GLU A 158 2.44 14.90 18.03
C GLU A 158 2.64 15.48 16.61
N CYS A 159 1.79 16.42 16.23
CA CYS A 159 1.80 17.11 14.95
C CYS A 159 3.10 17.86 14.78
N CYS A 160 3.84 17.53 13.73
CA CYS A 160 5.14 18.13 13.46
C CYS A 160 5.07 19.54 12.84
N LEU A 161 3.86 20.03 12.54
CA LEU A 161 3.63 21.31 11.88
C LEU A 161 3.14 22.41 12.83
N CYS A 162 2.54 22.03 13.97
CA CYS A 162 2.11 22.97 14.99
C CYS A 162 2.98 22.84 16.24
N ALA A 163 3.28 23.95 16.92
CA ALA A 163 4.07 23.94 18.15
C ALA A 163 3.33 23.30 19.34
N GLU A 164 2.06 22.94 19.17
CA GLU A 164 1.14 22.54 20.24
C GLU A 164 1.16 21.06 20.56
N LYS A 165 2.06 20.29 19.94
CA LYS A 165 2.28 18.88 20.28
C LYS A 165 0.99 18.03 20.26
N VAL A 166 0.07 18.38 19.36
CA VAL A 166 -1.26 17.75 19.29
C VAL A 166 -1.18 16.48 18.48
N MET A 167 -1.83 15.42 18.94
CA MET A 167 -2.07 14.18 18.19
C MET A 167 -2.35 14.36 16.69
N GLU A 168 -1.45 13.87 15.84
CA GLU A 168 -1.54 14.00 14.39
C GLU A 168 -2.54 13.01 13.79
N THR A 169 -3.80 13.44 13.76
CA THR A 169 -4.89 12.76 13.05
C THR A 169 -5.08 13.34 11.65
N THR A 170 -5.73 12.60 10.73
CA THR A 170 -6.09 13.13 9.39
C THR A 170 -6.93 14.40 9.50
N VAL A 171 -7.82 14.48 10.48
CA VAL A 171 -8.62 15.68 10.77
C VAL A 171 -7.72 16.84 11.23
N HIS A 172 -6.73 16.57 12.09
CA HIS A 172 -5.78 17.60 12.53
C HIS A 172 -4.97 18.15 11.35
N LEU A 173 -4.37 17.28 10.53
CA LEU A 173 -3.51 17.69 9.41
C LEU A 173 -4.23 18.54 8.36
N PHE A 174 -5.53 18.30 8.09
CA PHE A 174 -6.24 18.95 6.98
C PHE A 174 -7.22 20.05 7.40
N GLU A 175 -7.74 20.02 8.63
CA GLU A 175 -8.83 20.93 9.03
C GLU A 175 -8.50 21.77 10.26
N LYS A 176 -7.63 21.28 11.17
CA LYS A 176 -7.45 21.90 12.50
C LYS A 176 -6.03 22.33 12.83
N CYS A 177 -5.05 22.07 11.96
CA CYS A 177 -3.67 22.49 12.18
C CYS A 177 -3.55 24.00 12.03
N LYS A 178 -3.11 24.69 13.09
CA LYS A 178 -2.92 26.15 13.10
C LYS A 178 -1.99 26.69 12.00
N TRP A 179 -1.09 25.85 11.48
CA TRP A 179 -0.24 26.20 10.33
C TRP A 179 -1.07 26.49 9.07
N ILE A 180 -2.19 25.79 8.87
CA ILE A 180 -3.08 26.00 7.72
C ILE A 180 -3.92 27.27 7.92
N SER A 181 -4.29 27.62 9.16
CA SER A 181 -5.10 28.81 9.45
C SER A 181 -4.31 30.11 9.57
N THR A 182 -2.98 30.07 9.40
CA THR A 182 -2.09 31.26 9.48
C THR A 182 -1.61 31.74 8.10
N VAL A 183 -2.17 31.20 7.02
CA VAL A 183 -2.02 31.66 5.63
C VAL A 183 -3.33 32.26 5.13
#